data_AF-A0A1M6LBR9-F1
#
_entry.id   AF-A0A1M6LBR9-F1
#
_cell.length_a   1.000
_cell.length_b   1.000
_cell.length_c   1.000
_cell.angle_alpha   90.00
_cell.angle_beta   90.00
_cell.angle_gamma   90.00
#
_symmetry.space_group_name_H-M   'P 1'
#
loop_
_entity.id
_entity.type
_entity.pdbx_description
1 polymer ?
#
loop_
_entity_poly.entity_id
_entity_poly.type
_entity_poly.pdbx_seq_one_letter_code
_entity_poly.pdbx_strand_id
1 'polypeptide(L)'
;MASQPTARLAAEFEEVESGKRNDRPQLAAALAACRARRAVLVIAKIDRLARNARFLLSVVEGVGDAGVAFCDLPQIPPGPTGRFLLTLLAAVAELEAGLISQRTKAALAAAKARGVKLGGPRNCPGFDTTQTRNARAARTAIAAAYHVDVWPYIEAAQRAGATSLRQIAEALTARGVRPPSGGEVWHAKQVSRLLQQRKTA
;
A
#
# COMPACT_ATOMS: atom_id res chain seq x y z
N MET A 1 38.50 -12.19 -20.32
CA MET A 1 37.81 -13.51 -20.28
C MET A 1 37.19 -13.66 -18.89
N ALA A 2 35.97 -13.15 -18.70
CA ALA A 2 35.28 -13.26 -17.41
C ALA A 2 34.65 -14.65 -17.30
N SER A 3 35.12 -15.42 -16.33
CA SER A 3 34.57 -16.72 -15.94
C SER A 3 33.05 -16.61 -15.75
N GLN A 4 32.26 -17.29 -16.58
CA GLN A 4 30.82 -17.39 -16.32
C GLN A 4 30.64 -18.22 -15.05
N PRO A 5 29.96 -17.69 -14.02
CA PRO A 5 29.65 -18.51 -12.86
C PRO A 5 28.75 -19.66 -13.34
N THR A 6 29.11 -20.89 -12.99
CA THR A 6 28.29 -22.10 -13.21
C THR A 6 27.04 -22.02 -12.33
N ALA A 7 26.11 -21.15 -12.67
CA ALA A 7 24.85 -20.98 -11.99
C ALA A 7 23.86 -22.04 -12.52
N ARG A 8 23.28 -22.82 -11.61
CA ARG A 8 22.24 -23.80 -11.94
C ARG A 8 20.88 -23.18 -11.63
N LEU A 9 19.98 -23.17 -12.61
CA LEU A 9 18.59 -22.78 -12.40
C LEU A 9 17.94 -23.75 -11.39
N ALA A 10 17.47 -23.22 -10.26
CA ALA A 10 16.91 -24.04 -9.18
C ALA A 10 15.40 -24.25 -9.32
N ALA A 11 14.67 -23.24 -9.80
CA ALA A 11 13.24 -23.26 -10.04
C ALA A 11 12.86 -22.08 -10.94
N GLU A 12 11.77 -22.22 -11.69
CA GLU A 12 11.17 -21.17 -12.51
C GLU A 12 9.76 -20.89 -12.01
N PHE A 13 9.39 -19.62 -11.97
CA PHE A 13 8.09 -19.15 -11.50
C PHE A 13 7.55 -18.13 -12.49
N GLU A 14 6.35 -18.39 -13.02
CA GLU A 14 5.67 -17.47 -13.93
C GLU A 14 4.44 -16.86 -13.26
N GLU A 15 4.38 -15.54 -13.23
CA GLU A 15 3.27 -14.79 -12.65
C GLU A 15 2.50 -14.05 -13.75
N VAL A 16 1.28 -14.48 -14.01
CA VAL A 16 0.37 -13.87 -15.01
C VAL A 16 -0.62 -12.96 -14.30
N GLU A 17 -0.12 -11.92 -13.65
CA GLU A 17 -0.98 -10.93 -12.99
C GLU A 17 -0.74 -9.50 -13.49
N SER A 18 -1.85 -8.78 -13.69
CA SER A 18 -1.90 -7.35 -13.93
C SER A 18 -1.38 -6.61 -12.69
N GLY A 19 -0.41 -5.69 -12.86
CA GLY A 19 0.31 -4.99 -11.79
C GLY A 19 -0.51 -4.10 -10.85
N LYS A 20 -1.84 -4.26 -10.82
CA LYS A 20 -2.81 -3.57 -9.95
C LYS A 20 -3.23 -4.41 -8.74
N ARG A 21 -3.08 -5.74 -8.76
CA ARG A 21 -3.26 -6.61 -7.58
C ARG A 21 -1.89 -6.89 -6.96
N ASN A 22 -1.84 -6.81 -5.63
CA ASN A 22 -0.63 -7.07 -4.84
C ASN A 22 -0.53 -8.54 -4.41
N ASP A 23 -1.55 -9.35 -4.68
CA ASP A 23 -1.60 -10.76 -4.30
C ASP A 23 -0.79 -11.57 -5.32
N ARG A 24 0.52 -11.69 -5.10
CA ARG A 24 1.44 -12.41 -6.01
C ARG A 24 1.94 -13.71 -5.39
N PRO A 25 1.16 -14.80 -5.49
CA PRO A 25 1.49 -16.07 -4.86
C PRO A 25 2.76 -16.71 -5.43
N GLN A 26 3.03 -16.56 -6.73
CA GLN A 26 4.22 -17.16 -7.36
C GLN A 26 5.48 -16.42 -6.94
N LEU A 27 5.41 -15.09 -6.79
CA LEU A 27 6.53 -14.33 -6.24
C LEU A 27 6.81 -14.70 -4.77
N ALA A 28 5.77 -14.88 -3.95
CA ALA A 28 5.95 -15.31 -2.57
C ALA A 28 6.62 -16.69 -2.49
N ALA A 29 6.22 -17.62 -3.37
CA ALA A 29 6.85 -18.94 -3.50
C ALA A 29 8.32 -18.84 -3.95
N ALA A 30 8.62 -17.97 -4.91
CA ALA A 30 9.99 -17.69 -5.36
C ALA A 30 10.86 -17.14 -4.23
N LEU A 31 10.35 -16.17 -3.45
CA LEU A 31 11.04 -15.62 -2.29
C LEU A 31 11.29 -16.67 -1.20
N ALA A 32 10.32 -17.56 -0.95
CA ALA A 32 10.50 -18.68 -0.02
C ALA A 32 11.58 -19.66 -0.51
N ALA A 33 11.57 -20.00 -1.80
CA ALA A 33 12.58 -20.85 -2.43
C ALA A 33 13.99 -20.24 -2.37
N CYS A 34 14.12 -18.93 -2.60
CA CYS A 34 15.38 -18.21 -2.47
C CYS A 34 15.91 -18.22 -1.04
N ARG A 35 15.06 -17.95 -0.04
CA ARG A 35 15.44 -18.01 1.39
C ARG A 35 15.90 -19.40 1.80
N ALA A 36 15.17 -20.44 1.40
CA ALA A 36 15.51 -21.83 1.74
C ALA A 36 16.84 -22.28 1.14
N ARG A 37 17.20 -21.79 -0.05
CA ARG A 37 18.39 -22.23 -0.80
C ARG A 37 19.55 -21.24 -0.79
N ARG A 38 19.39 -20.08 -0.12
CA ARG A 38 20.31 -18.93 -0.23
C ARG A 38 20.64 -18.60 -1.69
N ALA A 39 19.62 -18.65 -2.55
CA ALA A 39 19.77 -18.48 -3.99
C ALA A 39 19.47 -17.04 -4.43
N VAL A 40 20.17 -16.58 -5.47
CA VAL A 40 19.90 -15.29 -6.12
C VAL A 40 18.58 -15.35 -6.86
N LEU A 41 17.69 -14.39 -6.62
CA LEU A 41 16.47 -14.26 -7.40
C LEU A 41 16.79 -13.57 -8.72
N VAL A 42 16.50 -14.21 -9.85
CA VAL A 42 16.66 -13.62 -11.18
C VAL A 42 15.30 -13.14 -11.70
N ILE A 43 15.22 -11.87 -12.07
CA ILE A 43 14.00 -11.25 -12.59
C ILE A 43 14.24 -10.81 -14.03
N ALA A 44 13.39 -11.29 -14.94
CA ALA A 44 13.52 -11.02 -16.36
C ALA A 44 13.34 -9.53 -16.72
N LYS A 45 12.38 -8.85 -16.08
CA LYS A 45 12.17 -7.41 -16.24
C LYS A 45 11.68 -6.70 -14.98
N ILE A 46 12.26 -5.54 -14.70
CA ILE A 46 11.94 -4.70 -13.54
C ILE A 46 10.59 -3.97 -13.68
N ASP A 47 10.12 -3.68 -14.90
CA ASP A 47 8.93 -2.85 -15.14
C ASP A 47 7.65 -3.41 -14.48
N ARG A 48 7.62 -4.72 -14.28
CA ARG A 48 6.54 -5.46 -13.62
C ARG A 48 6.56 -5.37 -12.10
N LEU A 49 7.69 -4.99 -11.51
CA LEU A 49 7.90 -4.80 -10.06
C LEU A 49 7.99 -3.30 -9.69
N ALA A 50 8.60 -2.48 -10.55
CA ALA A 50 8.92 -1.07 -10.29
C ALA A 50 7.71 -0.12 -10.24
N ARG A 51 6.52 -0.53 -10.70
CA ARG A 51 5.30 0.31 -10.58
C ARG A 51 4.92 0.63 -9.14
N ASN A 52 5.45 -0.12 -8.18
CA ASN A 52 5.27 0.13 -6.75
C ASN A 52 6.64 0.05 -6.05
N ALA A 53 7.23 1.21 -5.75
CA ALA A 53 8.54 1.32 -5.09
C ALA A 53 8.60 0.51 -3.79
N ARG A 54 7.53 0.54 -2.98
CA ARG A 54 7.42 -0.24 -1.72
C ARG A 54 7.53 -1.74 -1.96
N PHE A 55 6.95 -2.21 -3.06
CA PHE A 55 6.96 -3.61 -3.38
C PHE A 55 8.35 -4.07 -3.85
N LEU A 56 9.06 -3.26 -4.65
CA LEU A 56 10.45 -3.54 -5.00
C LEU A 56 11.33 -3.69 -3.75
N LEU A 57 11.17 -2.80 -2.77
CA LEU A 57 11.88 -2.88 -1.49
C LEU A 57 11.56 -4.17 -0.73
N SER A 58 10.28 -4.57 -0.68
CA SER A 58 9.86 -5.81 -0.02
C SER A 58 10.46 -7.08 -0.66
N VAL A 59 10.65 -7.06 -1.98
CA VAL A 59 11.30 -8.16 -2.71
C VAL A 59 12.77 -8.23 -2.32
N VAL A 60 13.46 -7.08 -2.36
CA VAL A 60 14.88 -6.99 -2.02
C VAL A 60 15.15 -7.38 -0.57
N GLU A 61 14.26 -7.03 0.36
CA GLU A 61 14.30 -7.53 1.74
C GLU A 61 14.07 -9.04 1.83
N GLY A 62 13.11 -9.56 1.08
CA GLY A 62 12.71 -10.96 1.11
C GLY A 62 13.78 -11.96 0.62
N VAL A 63 14.72 -11.54 -0.23
CA VAL A 63 15.79 -12.42 -0.75
C VAL A 63 17.04 -12.46 0.14
N GLY A 64 17.14 -11.54 1.12
CA GLY A 64 18.30 -11.48 2.02
C GLY A 64 19.62 -11.17 1.30
N ASP A 65 20.74 -11.67 1.86
CA ASP A 65 22.09 -11.33 1.40
C ASP A 65 22.46 -11.89 0.01
N ALA A 66 21.76 -12.94 -0.44
CA ALA A 66 21.94 -13.50 -1.79
C ALA A 66 21.55 -12.48 -2.88
N GLY A 67 20.60 -11.60 -2.57
CA GLY A 67 20.21 -10.48 -3.43
C GLY A 67 19.45 -10.87 -4.70
N VAL A 68 19.26 -9.87 -5.57
CA VAL A 68 18.45 -9.96 -6.78
C VAL A 68 19.28 -9.56 -7.98
N ALA A 69 19.16 -10.31 -9.08
CA ALA A 69 19.72 -9.96 -10.37
C ALA A 69 18.59 -9.64 -11.37
N PHE A 70 18.78 -8.59 -12.17
CA PHE A 70 17.82 -8.15 -13.17
C PHE A 70 18.40 -8.36 -14.56
N CYS A 71 17.68 -9.06 -15.44
CA CYS A 71 18.14 -9.28 -16.81
C CYS A 71 18.09 -8.00 -17.66
N ASP A 72 17.19 -7.08 -17.35
CA ASP A 72 17.03 -5.79 -18.04
C ASP A 72 17.86 -4.65 -17.42
N LEU A 73 18.40 -4.85 -16.21
CA LEU A 73 19.39 -3.97 -15.59
C LEU A 73 20.64 -4.75 -15.15
N PRO A 74 21.44 -5.28 -16.10
CA PRO A 74 22.61 -6.09 -15.79
C PRO A 74 23.71 -5.32 -15.04
N GLN A 75 23.67 -3.98 -15.05
CA GLN A 75 24.61 -3.13 -14.33
C GLN A 75 24.39 -3.13 -12.80
N ILE A 76 23.25 -3.63 -12.32
CA ILE A 76 22.97 -3.75 -10.89
C ILE A 76 23.45 -5.13 -10.42
N PRO A 77 24.58 -5.22 -9.69
CA PRO A 77 25.09 -6.51 -9.24
C PRO A 77 24.19 -7.10 -8.15
N PRO A 78 24.07 -8.43 -8.02
CA PRO A 78 23.39 -9.03 -6.87
C PRO A 78 24.13 -8.73 -5.56
N GLY A 79 23.44 -8.92 -4.43
CA GLY A 79 23.97 -8.69 -3.08
C GLY A 79 23.81 -7.25 -2.55
N PRO A 80 24.60 -6.86 -1.53
CA PRO A 80 24.40 -5.60 -0.79
C PRO A 80 24.49 -4.34 -1.66
N THR A 81 25.41 -4.28 -2.62
CA THR A 81 25.59 -3.13 -3.51
C THR A 81 24.39 -2.92 -4.43
N GLY A 82 23.88 -3.98 -5.06
CA GLY A 82 22.66 -3.87 -5.87
C GLY A 82 21.44 -3.50 -5.05
N ARG A 83 21.31 -4.10 -3.86
CA ARG A 83 20.26 -3.74 -2.90
C ARG A 83 20.28 -2.25 -2.57
N PHE A 84 21.46 -1.68 -2.30
CA PHE A 84 21.61 -0.25 -2.06
C PHE A 84 21.16 0.58 -3.27
N LEU A 85 21.65 0.26 -4.46
CA LEU A 85 21.30 0.99 -5.69
C LEU A 85 19.80 0.94 -5.98
N LEU A 86 19.17 -0.23 -5.84
CA LEU A 86 17.72 -0.40 -6.03
C LEU A 86 16.92 0.41 -5.02
N THR A 87 17.38 0.45 -3.77
CA THR A 87 16.73 1.22 -2.70
C THR A 87 16.80 2.71 -3.00
N LEU A 88 17.96 3.20 -3.45
CA LEU A 88 18.13 4.59 -3.86
C LEU A 88 17.22 4.95 -5.04
N LEU A 89 17.18 4.11 -6.09
CA LEU A 89 16.30 4.33 -7.24
C LEU A 89 14.81 4.32 -6.84
N ALA A 90 14.41 3.41 -5.96
CA ALA A 90 13.05 3.35 -5.42
C ALA A 90 12.69 4.63 -4.64
N ALA A 91 13.61 5.14 -3.82
CA ALA A 91 13.42 6.37 -3.06
C ALA A 91 13.29 7.60 -3.99
N VAL A 92 14.11 7.68 -5.05
CA VAL A 92 14.00 8.74 -6.06
C VAL A 92 12.65 8.68 -6.79
N ALA A 93 12.20 7.48 -7.15
CA ALA A 93 10.89 7.29 -7.78
C ALA A 93 9.73 7.72 -6.87
N GLU A 94 9.80 7.43 -5.57
CA GLU A 94 8.81 7.86 -4.57
C GLU A 94 8.80 9.38 -4.40
N LEU A 95 9.97 10.02 -4.36
CA LEU A 95 10.11 11.47 -4.32
C LEU A 95 9.43 12.13 -5.53
N GLU A 96 9.76 11.69 -6.75
CA GLU A 96 9.17 12.24 -7.98
C GLU A 96 7.65 12.09 -8.01
N ALA A 97 7.13 10.90 -7.64
CA ALA A 97 5.69 10.68 -7.55
C ALA A 97 5.02 11.63 -6.52
N GLY A 98 5.69 11.85 -5.38
CA GLY A 98 5.27 12.82 -4.38
C GLY A 98 5.23 14.25 -4.92
N LEU A 99 6.27 14.69 -5.61
CA LEU A 99 6.37 16.03 -6.20
C LEU A 99 5.32 16.27 -7.30
N ILE A 100 5.05 15.26 -8.14
CA ILE A 100 3.97 15.32 -9.14
C ILE A 100 2.62 15.50 -8.42
N SER A 101 2.34 14.68 -7.42
CA SER A 101 1.10 14.77 -6.63
C SER A 101 0.91 16.14 -5.97
N GLN A 102 1.97 16.69 -5.37
CA GLN A 102 1.96 18.03 -4.77
C GLN A 102 1.64 19.10 -5.82
N ARG A 103 2.34 19.10 -6.96
CA ARG A 103 2.12 20.05 -8.06
C ARG A 103 0.69 19.97 -8.61
N THR A 104 0.17 18.77 -8.84
CA THR A 104 -1.21 18.58 -9.30
C THR A 104 -2.22 19.12 -8.29
N LYS A 105 -2.06 18.83 -6.99
CA LYS A 105 -2.95 19.35 -5.95
C LYS A 105 -2.93 20.87 -5.89
N ALA A 106 -1.75 21.49 -5.96
CA ALA A 106 -1.59 22.94 -5.97
C ALA A 106 -2.29 23.57 -7.20
N ALA A 107 -2.09 23.00 -8.39
CA ALA A 107 -2.74 23.46 -9.61
C ALA A 107 -4.28 23.35 -9.54
N LEU A 108 -4.80 22.23 -9.03
CA LEU A 108 -6.24 22.03 -8.83
C LEU A 108 -6.82 22.99 -7.78
N ALA A 109 -6.10 23.26 -6.69
CA ALA A 109 -6.51 24.24 -5.69
C ALA A 109 -6.60 25.65 -6.28
N ALA A 110 -5.59 26.06 -7.06
CA ALA A 110 -5.60 27.35 -7.76
C ALA A 110 -6.74 27.43 -8.80
N ALA A 111 -7.00 26.36 -9.54
CA ALA A 111 -8.13 26.31 -10.49
C ALA A 111 -9.48 26.47 -9.79
N LYS A 112 -9.68 25.80 -8.65
CA LYS A 112 -10.90 25.98 -7.83
C LYS A 112 -11.04 27.41 -7.32
N ALA A 113 -9.95 28.03 -6.87
CA ALA A 113 -9.96 29.42 -6.41
C ALA A 113 -10.35 30.41 -7.53
N ARG A 114 -9.99 30.09 -8.78
CA ARG A 114 -10.44 30.82 -9.98
C ARG A 114 -11.87 30.51 -10.42
N GLY A 115 -12.63 29.71 -9.66
CA GLY A 115 -14.01 29.34 -9.98
C GLY A 115 -14.15 28.23 -11.04
N VAL A 116 -13.06 27.57 -11.43
CA VAL A 116 -13.12 26.46 -12.41
C VAL A 116 -13.82 25.26 -11.78
N LYS A 117 -14.94 24.83 -12.37
CA LYS A 117 -15.65 23.62 -11.98
C LYS A 117 -14.89 22.39 -12.46
N LEU A 118 -14.18 21.73 -11.54
CA LEU A 118 -13.51 20.48 -11.83
C LEU A 118 -14.52 19.36 -12.10
N GLY A 119 -14.29 18.57 -13.15
CA GLY A 119 -15.09 17.38 -13.46
C GLY A 119 -14.84 16.22 -12.50
N GLY A 120 -15.78 15.27 -12.46
CA GLY A 120 -15.62 13.99 -11.78
C GLY A 120 -15.55 12.83 -12.79
N PRO A 121 -15.10 11.64 -12.38
CA PRO A 121 -15.01 10.47 -13.26
C PRO A 121 -16.33 10.12 -13.96
N ARG A 122 -17.47 10.42 -13.31
CA ARG A 122 -18.83 10.27 -13.85
C ARG A 122 -19.15 11.13 -15.07
N ASN A 123 -18.33 12.15 -15.35
CA ASN A 123 -18.53 13.06 -16.49
C ASN A 123 -17.63 12.70 -17.69
N CYS A 124 -16.85 11.62 -17.62
CA CYS A 124 -16.06 11.14 -18.75
C CYS A 124 -16.88 10.18 -19.63
N PRO A 125 -16.90 10.35 -20.96
CA PRO A 125 -17.42 9.35 -21.88
C PRO A 125 -16.66 8.02 -21.70
N GLY A 126 -17.37 6.90 -21.59
CA GLY A 126 -16.77 5.57 -21.36
C GLY A 126 -16.48 5.23 -19.89
N PHE A 127 -17.07 5.96 -18.94
CA PHE A 127 -16.88 5.70 -17.51
C PHE A 127 -17.41 4.33 -17.06
N ASP A 128 -16.50 3.40 -16.79
CA ASP A 128 -16.80 2.11 -16.18
C ASP A 128 -16.98 2.24 -14.66
N THR A 129 -18.17 1.87 -14.18
CA THR A 129 -18.51 1.88 -12.75
C THR A 129 -17.67 0.89 -11.92
N THR A 130 -17.00 -0.08 -12.55
CA THR A 130 -16.12 -1.05 -11.91
C THR A 130 -15.02 -0.36 -11.10
N GLN A 131 -14.43 0.73 -11.62
CA GLN A 131 -13.39 1.46 -10.89
C GLN A 131 -13.94 2.13 -9.62
N THR A 132 -15.18 2.59 -9.66
CA THR A 132 -15.87 3.17 -8.50
C THR A 132 -16.26 2.12 -7.49
N ARG A 133 -16.74 0.95 -7.95
CA ARG A 133 -17.09 -0.19 -7.12
C ARG A 133 -15.86 -0.72 -6.38
N ASN A 134 -14.74 -0.88 -7.08
CA ASN A 134 -13.47 -1.33 -6.49
C ASN A 134 -12.92 -0.30 -5.49
N ALA A 135 -12.95 0.99 -5.83
CA ALA A 135 -12.55 2.04 -4.88
C ALA A 135 -13.45 2.09 -3.63
N ARG A 136 -14.75 1.83 -3.78
CA ARG A 136 -15.68 1.72 -2.65
C ARG A 136 -15.37 0.49 -1.80
N ALA A 137 -15.17 -0.67 -2.41
CA ALA A 137 -14.81 -1.90 -1.71
C ALA A 137 -13.50 -1.74 -0.92
N ALA A 138 -12.46 -1.16 -1.53
CA ALA A 138 -11.19 -0.87 -0.86
C ALA A 138 -11.36 0.09 0.32
N ARG A 139 -12.16 1.17 0.16
CA ARG A 139 -12.49 2.08 1.27
C ARG A 139 -13.24 1.40 2.40
N THR A 140 -14.16 0.50 2.07
CA THR A 140 -14.88 -0.30 3.06
C THR A 140 -13.94 -1.24 3.81
N ALA A 141 -13.01 -1.91 3.12
CA ALA A 141 -12.01 -2.77 3.74
C ALA A 141 -11.07 -2.00 4.69
N ILE A 142 -10.58 -0.82 4.27
CA ILE A 142 -9.77 0.05 5.13
C ILE A 142 -10.55 0.50 6.36
N ALA A 143 -11.83 0.89 6.18
CA ALA A 143 -12.68 1.27 7.30
C ALA A 143 -12.93 0.10 8.27
N ALA A 144 -13.06 -1.13 7.77
CA ALA A 144 -13.21 -2.33 8.58
C ALA A 144 -11.93 -2.65 9.38
N ALA A 145 -10.74 -2.52 8.77
CA ALA A 145 -9.47 -2.69 9.48
C ALA A 145 -9.32 -1.66 10.61
N TYR A 146 -9.57 -0.38 10.31
CA TYR A 146 -9.56 0.69 11.30
C TYR A 146 -10.60 0.45 12.43
N HIS A 147 -11.74 -0.16 12.11
CA HIS A 147 -12.73 -0.54 13.13
C HIS A 147 -12.14 -1.55 14.14
N VAL A 148 -11.37 -2.55 13.68
CA VAL A 148 -10.68 -3.50 14.56
C VAL A 148 -9.71 -2.78 15.49
N ASP A 149 -8.94 -1.82 14.96
CA ASP A 149 -7.94 -1.07 15.76
C ASP A 149 -8.59 -0.19 16.83
N VAL A 150 -9.76 0.41 16.54
CA VAL A 150 -10.43 1.32 17.48
C VAL A 150 -11.29 0.57 18.51
N TRP A 151 -11.70 -0.66 18.21
CA TRP A 151 -12.63 -1.43 19.02
C TRP A 151 -12.22 -1.57 20.51
N PRO A 152 -10.96 -1.89 20.85
CA PRO A 152 -10.52 -2.01 22.25
C PRO A 152 -10.75 -0.74 23.08
N TYR A 153 -10.64 0.44 22.46
CA TYR A 153 -10.84 1.72 23.15
C TYR A 153 -12.33 1.99 23.42
N ILE A 154 -13.22 1.53 22.53
CA ILE A 154 -14.67 1.60 22.75
C ILE A 154 -15.07 0.69 23.91
N GLU A 155 -14.55 -0.55 23.96
CA GLU A 155 -14.81 -1.45 25.07
C GLU A 155 -14.27 -0.91 26.39
N ALA A 156 -13.06 -0.32 26.39
CA ALA A 156 -12.49 0.32 27.56
C ALA A 156 -13.37 1.48 28.06
N ALA A 157 -13.93 2.29 27.15
CA ALA A 157 -14.87 3.35 27.50
C ALA A 157 -16.17 2.79 28.11
N GLN A 158 -16.71 1.70 27.56
CA GLN A 158 -17.91 1.05 28.08
C GLN A 158 -17.68 0.44 29.47
N ARG A 159 -16.55 -0.25 29.69
CA ARG A 159 -16.17 -0.79 31.01
C ARG A 159 -15.97 0.33 32.04
N ALA A 160 -15.50 1.50 31.61
CA ALA A 160 -15.38 2.68 32.46
C ALA A 160 -16.72 3.39 32.74
N GLY A 161 -17.85 2.85 32.27
CA GLY A 161 -19.19 3.37 32.57
C GLY A 161 -19.76 4.33 31.52
N ALA A 162 -19.17 4.45 30.33
CA ALA A 162 -19.77 5.23 29.25
C ALA A 162 -21.05 4.54 28.73
N THR A 163 -22.21 5.12 29.05
CA THR A 163 -23.53 4.57 28.68
C THR A 163 -24.12 5.22 27.43
N SER A 164 -23.59 6.36 27.00
CA SER A 164 -24.06 7.09 25.82
C SER A 164 -23.00 7.20 24.71
N LEU A 165 -23.46 7.38 23.48
CA LEU A 165 -22.60 7.59 22.31
C LEU A 165 -21.71 8.83 22.45
N ARG A 166 -22.19 9.87 23.15
CA ARG A 166 -21.40 11.08 23.44
C ARG A 166 -20.27 10.79 24.42
N GLN A 167 -20.56 10.08 25.52
CA GLN A 167 -19.53 9.70 26.49
C GLN A 167 -18.46 8.81 25.87
N ILE A 168 -18.85 7.88 24.97
CA ILE A 168 -17.87 7.06 24.23
C ILE A 168 -17.01 7.97 23.32
N ALA A 169 -17.62 8.93 22.63
CA ALA A 169 -16.88 9.87 21.77
C ALA A 169 -15.90 10.75 22.58
N GLU A 170 -16.34 11.28 23.72
CA GLU A 170 -15.48 12.04 24.65
C GLU A 170 -14.34 11.16 25.17
N ALA A 171 -14.62 9.92 25.56
CA ALA A 171 -13.64 8.96 26.05
C ALA A 171 -12.58 8.57 24.99
N LEU A 172 -12.96 8.52 23.70
CA LEU A 172 -12.03 8.31 22.59
C LEU A 172 -11.18 9.55 22.30
N THR A 173 -11.82 10.73 22.33
CA THR A 173 -11.14 12.03 22.14
C THR A 173 -10.11 12.28 23.25
N ALA A 174 -10.49 12.06 24.51
CA ALA A 174 -9.62 12.22 25.67
C ALA A 174 -8.42 11.26 25.64
N ARG A 175 -8.56 10.10 24.99
CA ARG A 175 -7.46 9.13 24.77
C ARG A 175 -6.58 9.45 23.56
N GLY A 176 -6.89 10.52 22.82
CA GLY A 176 -6.14 10.89 21.61
C GLY A 176 -6.36 9.96 20.42
N VAL A 177 -7.38 9.10 20.44
CA VAL A 177 -7.73 8.25 19.30
C VAL A 177 -8.27 9.14 18.20
N ARG A 178 -7.62 9.21 17.04
CA ARG A 178 -8.06 10.08 15.94
C ARG A 178 -9.21 9.45 15.15
N PRO A 179 -10.35 10.13 14.92
CA PRO A 179 -11.47 9.60 14.13
C PRO A 179 -11.11 9.33 12.66
N PRO A 180 -11.86 8.45 11.96
CA PRO A 180 -11.57 8.10 10.57
C PRO A 180 -11.76 9.25 9.57
N SER A 181 -12.40 10.35 9.98
CA SER A 181 -12.49 11.58 9.19
C SER A 181 -11.22 12.44 9.23
N GLY A 182 -10.22 12.07 10.03
CA GLY A 182 -8.96 12.82 10.18
C GLY A 182 -9.05 14.06 11.08
N GLY A 183 -10.17 14.24 11.79
CA GLY A 183 -10.31 15.30 12.80
C GLY A 183 -9.60 14.96 14.12
N GLU A 184 -9.72 15.83 15.10
CA GLU A 184 -9.17 15.61 16.46
C GLU A 184 -10.23 15.15 17.45
N VAL A 185 -11.51 15.44 17.16
CA VAL A 185 -12.64 15.20 18.07
C VAL A 185 -13.55 14.14 17.49
N TRP A 186 -13.95 13.20 18.33
CA TRP A 186 -15.03 12.27 18.03
C TRP A 186 -16.40 12.89 18.31
N HIS A 187 -17.34 12.58 17.42
CA HIS A 187 -18.75 12.91 17.56
C HIS A 187 -19.59 11.65 17.67
N ALA A 188 -20.71 11.73 18.40
CA ALA A 188 -21.62 10.60 18.64
C ALA A 188 -22.09 9.88 17.34
N LYS A 189 -22.23 10.61 16.22
CA LYS A 189 -22.62 10.02 14.93
C LYS A 189 -21.54 9.10 14.34
N GLN A 190 -20.26 9.37 14.61
CA GLN A 190 -19.15 8.50 14.19
C GLN A 190 -19.15 7.21 15.01
N VAL A 191 -19.38 7.31 16.33
CA VAL A 191 -19.52 6.15 17.22
C VAL A 191 -20.73 5.29 16.84
N SER A 192 -21.87 5.91 16.55
CA SER A 192 -23.08 5.21 16.09
C SER A 192 -22.83 4.38 14.83
N ARG A 193 -22.13 4.95 13.84
CA ARG A 193 -21.78 4.23 12.60
C ARG A 193 -20.85 3.05 12.85
N LEU A 194 -19.87 3.23 13.75
CA LEU A 194 -18.98 2.15 14.17
C LEU A 194 -19.77 0.99 14.81
N LEU A 195 -20.64 1.30 15.77
CA LEU A 195 -21.45 0.29 16.45
C LEU A 195 -22.46 -0.40 15.52
N GLN A 196 -23.00 0.30 14.51
CA GLN A 196 -23.89 -0.28 13.51
C GLN A 196 -23.18 -1.27 12.56
N GLN A 197 -21.92 -0.99 12.21
CA GLN A 197 -21.11 -1.90 11.38
C GLN A 197 -20.81 -3.23 12.08
N ARG A 198 -20.64 -3.24 13.41
CA ARG A 198 -20.48 -4.49 14.17
C ARG A 198 -21.75 -5.35 14.17
N LYS A 199 -22.94 -4.75 14.16
CA LYS A 199 -24.19 -5.53 14.13
C LYS A 199 -24.45 -6.22 12.79
N THR A 200 -23.79 -5.76 11.73
CA THR A 200 -23.93 -6.28 10.37
C THR A 200 -22.76 -7.17 9.93
N ALA A 201 -21.75 -7.34 10.79
CA ALA A 201 -20.62 -8.26 10.62
C ALA A 201 -20.86 -9.54 11.41
#